data_AF-A0A7C2EKY0-F1
#
_entry.id   AF-A0A7C2EKY0-F1
#
_cell.length_a   1.000
_cell.length_b   1.000
_cell.length_c   1.000
_cell.angle_alpha   90.00
_cell.angle_beta   90.00
_cell.angle_gamma   90.00
#
_symmetry.space_group_name_H-M   'P 1'
#
loop_
_entity.id
_entity.type
_entity.pdbx_description
1 polymer ?
#
loop_
_entity_poly.entity_id
_entity_poly.type
_entity_poly.pdbx_seq_one_letter_code
_entity_poly.pdbx_strand_id
1 'polypeptide(L)'
;MSGSPCVLAIVDDMFFASKIIGAAEQAGRRLIRVKSQEELEREVNQPHELVLIDLNSTRLDPVAAIAFLKSRPEVAATPVVGFLSHVQVELMRQAEAAGCDYV
;
A
#
# COMPACT_ATOMS: atom_id res chain seq x y z
N MET A 1 18.97 -14.61 4.03
CA MET A 1 17.82 -15.23 3.35
C MET A 1 16.95 -14.09 2.86
N SER A 2 17.01 -13.72 1.58
CA SER A 2 16.11 -12.68 1.06
C SER A 2 14.71 -13.29 1.00
N GLY A 3 13.76 -12.73 1.75
CA GLY A 3 12.36 -13.10 1.61
C GLY A 3 11.93 -13.01 0.13
N SER A 4 11.03 -13.89 -0.31
CA SER A 4 10.50 -13.82 -1.67
C SER A 4 9.84 -12.46 -1.89
N PRO A 5 10.17 -11.75 -2.98
CA PRO A 5 9.71 -10.39 -3.17
C PRO A 5 8.18 -10.29 -3.19
N CYS A 6 7.66 -9.37 -2.41
CA CYS A 6 6.23 -9.19 -2.20
C CYS A 6 5.80 -7.73 -2.32
N VAL A 7 4.53 -7.59 -2.65
CA VAL A 7 3.81 -6.32 -2.72
C VAL A 7 2.91 -6.26 -1.50
N LEU A 8 2.98 -5.15 -0.76
CA LEU A 8 2.07 -4.87 0.35
C LEU A 8 0.82 -4.15 -0.20
N ALA A 9 -0.36 -4.47 0.30
CA ALA A 9 -1.59 -3.86 -0.17
C ALA A 9 -2.60 -3.57 0.94
N ILE A 10 -3.06 -2.32 1.00
CA ILE A 10 -4.22 -1.91 1.79
C ILE A 10 -5.37 -1.74 0.80
N VAL A 11 -6.22 -2.76 0.68
CA VAL A 11 -7.34 -2.77 -0.28
C VAL A 11 -8.53 -3.48 0.33
N ASP A 12 -9.67 -2.78 0.38
CA ASP A 12 -10.90 -3.27 1.02
C ASP A 12 -11.73 -4.12 0.05
N ASP A 13 -11.80 -3.72 -1.22
CA ASP A 13 -12.61 -4.38 -2.27
C ASP A 13 -11.98 -5.69 -2.77
N MET A 14 -12.74 -6.79 -2.75
CA MET A 14 -12.23 -8.12 -3.13
C MET A 14 -12.03 -8.28 -4.63
N PHE A 15 -12.81 -7.60 -5.46
CA PHE A 15 -12.65 -7.65 -6.91
C PHE A 15 -11.38 -6.94 -7.34
N PHE A 16 -11.06 -5.78 -6.76
CA PHE A 16 -9.79 -5.10 -6.98
C PHE A 16 -8.62 -5.92 -6.42
N ALA A 17 -8.75 -6.43 -5.20
CA ALA A 17 -7.72 -7.29 -4.61
C ALA A 17 -7.42 -8.50 -5.50
N SER A 18 -8.44 -9.17 -6.07
CA SER A 18 -8.25 -10.31 -6.98
C SER A 18 -7.49 -9.94 -8.26
N LYS A 19 -7.77 -8.77 -8.85
CA LYS A 19 -7.03 -8.29 -10.02
C LYS A 19 -5.56 -8.00 -9.68
N ILE A 20 -5.31 -7.36 -8.54
CA ILE A 20 -3.95 -7.06 -8.07
C ILE A 20 -3.19 -8.37 -7.79
N ILE A 21 -3.83 -9.37 -7.17
CA ILE A 21 -3.24 -10.70 -6.96
C ILE A 21 -2.81 -11.31 -8.28
N GLY A 22 -3.70 -11.35 -9.28
CA GLY A 22 -3.38 -11.90 -10.60
C GLY A 22 -2.21 -11.17 -11.28
N ALA A 23 -2.16 -9.84 -11.19
CA ALA A 23 -1.04 -9.05 -11.73
C ALA A 23 0.27 -9.31 -10.99
N ALA A 24 0.23 -9.39 -9.65
CA ALA A 24 1.40 -9.72 -8.84
C ALA A 24 1.94 -11.13 -9.16
N GLU A 25 1.06 -12.12 -9.26
CA GLU A 25 1.42 -13.50 -9.63
C GLU A 25 2.06 -13.57 -11.01
N GLN A 26 1.49 -12.87 -12.00
CA GLN A 26 2.08 -12.76 -13.35
C GLN A 26 3.47 -12.11 -13.34
N ALA A 27 3.73 -11.19 -12.39
CA ALA A 27 5.03 -10.59 -12.15
C ALA A 27 5.96 -11.44 -11.28
N GLY A 28 5.55 -12.66 -10.89
CA GLY A 28 6.32 -13.54 -9.99
C GLY A 28 6.44 -12.99 -8.57
N ARG A 29 5.44 -12.24 -8.11
CA ARG A 29 5.36 -11.62 -6.78
C ARG A 29 4.17 -12.18 -6.00
N ARG A 30 4.27 -12.14 -4.67
CA ARG A 30 3.14 -12.40 -3.78
C ARG A 30 2.54 -11.09 -3.30
N LEU A 31 1.22 -11.06 -3.12
CA LEU A 31 0.52 -9.93 -2.49
C LEU A 31 0.28 -10.24 -1.00
N ILE A 32 0.71 -9.34 -0.12
CA ILE A 32 0.40 -9.35 1.30
C ILE A 32 -0.64 -8.26 1.55
N ARG A 33 -1.82 -8.66 2.05
CA ARG A 33 -2.89 -7.72 2.34
C ARG A 33 -2.88 -7.33 3.81
N VAL A 34 -2.87 -6.03 4.07
CA VAL A 34 -2.93 -5.42 5.40
C VAL A 34 -4.31 -4.80 5.59
N LYS A 35 -4.90 -5.02 6.76
CA LYS A 35 -6.27 -4.58 7.10
C LYS A 35 -6.36 -3.78 8.39
N SER A 36 -5.25 -3.65 9.13
CA SER A 36 -5.19 -2.87 10.36
C SER A 36 -3.82 -2.24 10.57
N GLN A 37 -3.73 -1.28 11.49
CA GLN A 37 -2.48 -0.63 11.86
C GLN A 37 -1.49 -1.63 12.47
N GLU A 38 -1.96 -2.57 13.29
CA GLU A 38 -1.12 -3.60 13.90
C GLU A 38 -0.52 -4.56 12.86
N GLU A 39 -1.28 -4.88 11.81
CA GLU A 39 -0.76 -5.67 10.68
C GLU A 39 0.27 -4.86 9.89
N LEU A 40 0.03 -3.57 9.65
CA LEU A 40 0.97 -2.68 8.97
C LEU A 40 2.31 -2.61 9.72
N GLU A 41 2.27 -2.42 11.04
CA GLU A 41 3.44 -2.36 11.90
C GLU A 41 4.30 -3.63 11.87
N ARG A 42 3.66 -4.81 11.73
CA ARG A 42 4.38 -6.08 11.59
C ARG A 42 5.11 -6.18 10.25
N GLU A 43 4.51 -5.64 9.19
CA GLU A 43 5.03 -5.72 7.83
C GLU A 43 6.14 -4.70 7.54
N VAL A 44 6.26 -3.61 8.32
CA VAL A 44 7.34 -2.60 8.16
C VAL A 44 8.74 -3.21 8.21
N ASN A 45 8.95 -4.27 8.99
CA ASN A 45 10.27 -4.89 9.13
C ASN A 45 10.56 -5.94 8.05
N GLN A 46 9.63 -6.17 7.13
CA GLN A 46 9.76 -7.10 6.02
C GLN A 46 10.09 -6.35 4.72
N PRO A 47 10.91 -6.94 3.82
CA PRO A 47 11.23 -6.30 2.56
C PRO A 47 10.02 -6.32 1.61
N HIS A 48 9.53 -5.14 1.23
CA HIS A 48 8.51 -4.96 0.19
C HIS A 48 9.07 -4.12 -0.95
N GLU A 49 8.74 -4.49 -2.18
CA GLU A 49 9.19 -3.76 -3.37
C GLU A 49 8.23 -2.63 -3.76
N LEU A 50 6.99 -2.72 -3.30
CA LEU A 50 5.89 -1.82 -3.66
C LEU A 50 4.80 -1.90 -2.59
N VAL A 51 4.20 -0.76 -2.27
CA VAL A 51 2.97 -0.67 -1.49
C VAL A 51 1.84 -0.12 -2.36
N LEU A 52 0.72 -0.81 -2.38
CA LEU A 52 -0.51 -0.39 -3.05
C LEU A 52 -1.55 0.01 -2.00
N ILE A 53 -2.14 1.20 -2.13
CA ILE A 53 -3.10 1.72 -1.15
C ILE A 53 -4.37 2.18 -1.86
N ASP A 54 -5.49 1.56 -1.53
CA ASP A 54 -6.80 2.09 -1.80
C ASP A 54 -7.02 3.31 -0.91
N LEU A 55 -6.98 4.50 -1.51
CA LEU A 55 -7.18 5.76 -0.77
C LEU A 55 -8.62 5.91 -0.27
N ASN A 56 -9.55 5.05 -0.71
CA ASN A 56 -10.91 4.97 -0.20
C ASN A 56 -11.10 3.86 0.85
N SER A 57 -10.03 3.25 1.38
CA SER A 57 -10.14 2.27 2.47
C SER A 57 -10.84 2.88 3.69
N THR A 58 -11.74 2.09 4.26
CA THR A 58 -12.49 2.42 5.48
C THR A 58 -12.01 1.62 6.69
N ARG A 59 -11.17 0.60 6.45
CA ARG A 59 -10.60 -0.27 7.49
C ARG A 59 -9.35 0.33 8.14
N LEU A 60 -8.54 1.01 7.35
CA LEU A 60 -7.32 1.66 7.77
C LEU A 60 -7.25 3.02 7.09
N ASP A 61 -6.98 4.08 7.86
CA ASP A 61 -6.81 5.42 7.31
C ASP A 61 -5.62 5.42 6.34
N PRO A 62 -5.86 5.60 5.03
CA PRO A 62 -4.82 5.44 4.02
C PRO A 62 -3.81 6.59 4.06
N VAL A 63 -4.24 7.81 4.37
CA VAL A 63 -3.34 8.98 4.46
C VAL A 63 -2.42 8.84 5.67
N ALA A 64 -2.97 8.42 6.81
CA ALA A 64 -2.18 8.12 8.00
C ALA A 64 -1.21 6.93 7.77
N ALA A 65 -1.65 5.89 7.06
CA ALA A 65 -0.80 4.75 6.72
C ALA A 65 0.38 5.15 5.81
N ILE A 66 0.16 6.02 4.82
CA ILE A 66 1.22 6.57 3.97
C ILE A 66 2.24 7.34 4.82
N ALA A 67 1.77 8.28 5.64
CA ALA A 67 2.64 9.08 6.50
C ALA A 67 3.45 8.19 7.47
N PHE A 68 2.80 7.16 8.03
CA PHE A 68 3.45 6.17 8.87
C PHE A 68 4.56 5.44 8.11
N LEU A 69 4.29 4.88 6.93
CA LEU A 69 5.29 4.19 6.11
C LEU A 69 6.49 5.09 5.78
N LYS A 70 6.23 6.34 5.37
CA LYS A 70 7.31 7.29 5.05
C LYS A 70 8.10 7.78 6.27
N SER A 71 7.53 7.68 7.48
CA SER A 71 8.25 7.99 8.73
C SER A 71 9.23 6.89 9.17
N ARG A 72 9.16 5.69 8.57
CA ARG A 72 9.96 4.52 8.96
C ARG A 72 11.16 4.35 8.04
N PRO A 73 12.41 4.52 8.52
CA PRO A 73 13.60 4.42 7.68
C PRO A 73 13.71 3.10 6.90
N GLU A 74 13.16 2.01 7.45
CA GLU A 74 13.21 0.67 6.90
C GLU A 74 12.42 0.54 5.59
N VAL A 75 11.35 1.33 5.42
CA VAL A 75 10.40 1.23 4.29
C VAL A 75 10.10 2.57 3.64
N ALA A 76 10.68 3.68 4.10
CA ALA A 76 10.46 5.00 3.52
C ALA A 76 10.85 5.09 2.04
N ALA A 77 11.85 4.29 1.62
CA ALA A 77 12.30 4.20 0.23
C ALA A 77 11.40 3.29 -0.64
N THR A 78 10.52 2.49 -0.04
CA THR A 78 9.59 1.65 -0.81
C THR A 78 8.57 2.56 -1.51
N PRO A 79 8.37 2.41 -2.84
CA PRO A 79 7.37 3.15 -3.58
C PRO A 79 5.96 2.86 -3.05
N VAL A 80 5.18 3.92 -2.85
CA VAL A 80 3.78 3.87 -2.44
C VAL A 80 2.93 4.40 -3.58
N VAL A 81 2.02 3.56 -4.07
CA VAL A 81 1.06 3.90 -5.11
C VAL A 81 -0.34 3.89 -4.51
N GLY A 82 -0.96 5.06 -4.45
CA GLY A 82 -2.35 5.26 -4.11
C GLY A 82 -3.24 5.06 -5.34
N PHE A 83 -4.49 4.65 -5.14
CA PHE A 83 -5.50 4.71 -6.19
C PHE A 83 -6.85 5.16 -5.61
N LEU A 84 -7.66 5.81 -6.46
CA LEU A 84 -8.94 6.42 -6.11
C LEU A 84 -10.07 5.81 -6.94
N SER A 85 -11.26 5.67 -6.36
CA SER A 85 -12.44 5.17 -7.08
C SER A 85 -12.99 6.18 -8.10
N HIS A 86 -12.84 7.48 -7.82
CA HIS A 86 -13.28 8.60 -8.65
C HIS A 86 -12.28 9.75 -8.53
N VAL A 87 -12.39 10.76 -9.39
CA VAL A 87 -11.59 11.99 -9.29
C VAL A 87 -11.89 12.69 -7.96
N GLN A 88 -10.97 12.57 -7.02
CA GLN A 88 -11.05 13.11 -5.65
C GLN A 88 -9.80 13.95 -5.38
N VAL A 89 -9.77 15.15 -5.98
CA VAL A 89 -8.58 16.01 -6.01
C VAL A 89 -8.03 16.32 -4.62
N GLU A 90 -8.90 16.54 -3.64
CA GLU A 90 -8.45 16.86 -2.28
C GLU A 90 -7.80 15.65 -1.60
N LEU A 91 -8.38 14.46 -1.74
CA LEU A 91 -7.82 13.23 -1.21
C LEU A 91 -6.49 12.86 -1.89
N MET A 92 -6.39 13.10 -3.21
CA MET A 92 -5.14 12.97 -3.96
C MET A 92 -4.03 13.85 -3.37
N ARG A 93 -4.33 15.16 -3.16
CA ARG A 93 -3.37 16.11 -2.56
C ARG A 93 -2.96 15.72 -1.15
N GLN A 94 -3.90 15.22 -0.35
CA GLN A 94 -3.61 14.73 1.00
C GLN A 94 -2.68 13.52 0.99
N ALA A 95 -2.90 12.58 0.07
CA ALA A 95 -2.01 11.43 -0.11
C ALA A 95 -0.61 11.84 -0.58
N GLU A 96 -0.50 12.71 -1.58
CA GLU A 96 0.78 13.27 -2.05
C GLU A 96 1.52 14.00 -0.92
N ALA A 97 0.81 14.84 -0.14
CA ALA A 97 1.38 15.56 0.99
C ALA A 97 1.85 14.63 2.13
N ALA A 98 1.19 13.47 2.30
CA ALA A 98 1.64 12.43 3.23
C ALA A 98 2.87 11.65 2.72
N GLY A 99 3.24 11.83 1.45
CA GLY A 99 4.39 11.19 0.83
C GLY A 99 4.04 10.02 -0.10
N CYS A 100 2.81 9.96 -0.62
CA CYS A 100 2.48 9.01 -1.68
C CYS A 100 3.28 9.35 -2.95
N ASP A 101 3.94 8.35 -3.56
CA ASP A 101 4.82 8.58 -4.71
C ASP A 101 4.02 8.72 -6.02
N TYR A 102 2.88 8.02 -6.12
CA TYR A 102 1.97 8.05 -7.28
C TYR A 102 0.51 7.90 -6.83
N VAL A 103 -0.42 8.65 -7.43
CA VAL A 103 -1.88 8.56 -7.18
C VAL A 103 -2.65 8.55 -8.49
#